data_AF-A0AB34L5N8-F1
#
_entry.id   AF-A0AB34L5N8-F1
#
_cell.length_a   1.000
_cell.length_b   1.000
_cell.length_c   1.000
_cell.angle_alpha   90.00
_cell.angle_beta   90.00
_cell.angle_gamma   90.00
#
_symmetry.space_group_name_H-M   'P 1'
#
loop_
_entity.id
_entity.type
_entity.pdbx_description
1 polymer ?
#
loop_
_entity_poly.entity_id
_entity_poly.type
_entity_poly.pdbx_seq_one_letter_code
_entity_poly.pdbx_strand_id
1 'polypeptide(L)'
;MAPEVFLYPSILTDRYYFMQTTKKQWDFEKETGFPRTDLVYDKQEDAIFECVVYNNDFVDQTPVDMWYEHGILKIINNDGIAFIKKLEANELVEAYGKGKLKGRLNEIAAGLNEESNPVIMVAKYKE
;
A
#
# COMPACT_ATOMS: atom_id res chain seq x y z
N MET A 1 7.11 -7.99 -30.19
CA MET A 1 7.13 -6.55 -29.84
C MET A 1 7.52 -6.43 -28.39
N ALA A 2 8.25 -5.37 -28.01
CA ALA A 2 8.45 -5.07 -26.60
C ALA A 2 7.08 -4.70 -25.99
N PRO A 3 6.73 -5.23 -24.81
CA PRO A 3 5.46 -4.94 -24.15
C PRO A 3 5.38 -3.47 -23.74
N GLU A 4 4.20 -2.86 -23.92
CA GLU A 4 3.91 -1.49 -23.51
C GLU A 4 3.98 -1.37 -21.97
N VAL A 5 4.53 -0.28 -21.47
CA VAL A 5 4.60 0.04 -20.04
C VAL A 5 3.84 1.33 -19.79
N PHE A 6 2.86 1.27 -18.89
CA PHE A 6 2.06 2.42 -18.47
C PHE A 6 2.55 2.91 -17.10
N LEU A 7 2.62 4.22 -16.91
CA LEU A 7 2.96 4.85 -15.63
C LEU A 7 1.71 5.49 -15.01
N TYR A 8 1.43 5.15 -13.76
CA TYR A 8 0.32 5.69 -12.99
C TYR A 8 0.86 6.47 -11.78
N PRO A 9 0.72 7.81 -11.75
CA PRO A 9 1.03 8.58 -10.57
C PRO A 9 -0.05 8.37 -9.50
N SER A 10 0.38 8.46 -8.24
CA SER A 10 -0.34 7.85 -7.13
C SER A 10 -0.47 8.87 -5.98
N ILE A 11 0.52 8.94 -5.10
CA ILE A 11 0.59 9.86 -3.96
C ILE A 11 1.68 10.88 -4.25
N LEU A 12 1.30 12.16 -4.31
CA LEU A 12 2.23 13.25 -4.58
C LEU A 12 2.39 14.09 -3.32
N THR A 13 3.61 14.18 -2.80
CA THR A 13 3.94 14.95 -1.60
C THR A 13 4.92 16.08 -1.94
N ASP A 14 5.29 16.91 -0.96
CA ASP A 14 6.29 17.95 -1.18
C ASP A 14 7.66 17.40 -1.57
N ARG A 15 8.01 16.19 -1.12
CA ARG A 15 9.30 15.54 -1.41
C ARG A 15 9.19 14.31 -2.32
N TYR A 16 8.18 13.47 -2.15
CA TYR A 16 8.08 12.16 -2.80
C TYR A 16 6.90 12.08 -3.76
N TYR A 17 7.11 11.55 -4.96
CA TYR A 17 6.02 11.11 -5.84
C TYR A 17 6.02 9.59 -5.93
N PHE A 18 5.01 8.97 -5.33
CA PHE A 18 4.74 7.55 -5.50
C PHE A 18 4.04 7.33 -6.84
N MET A 19 4.52 6.34 -7.56
CA MET A 19 4.05 5.97 -8.90
C MET A 19 4.09 4.45 -9.04
N GLN A 20 3.41 3.91 -10.03
CA GLN A 20 3.52 2.51 -10.37
C GLN A 20 3.61 2.33 -11.87
N THR A 21 4.48 1.43 -12.32
CA THR A 21 4.46 0.97 -13.70
C THR A 21 3.61 -0.29 -13.83
N THR A 22 2.87 -0.42 -14.92
CA THR A 22 2.17 -1.65 -15.29
C THR A 22 2.58 -2.06 -16.69
N LYS A 23 3.11 -3.27 -16.83
CA LYS A 23 3.54 -3.81 -18.11
C LYS A 23 2.39 -4.57 -18.75
N LYS A 24 1.97 -4.22 -19.96
CA LYS A 24 0.91 -4.91 -20.71
C LYS A 24 1.42 -6.25 -21.25
N GLN A 25 1.52 -7.21 -20.35
CA GLN A 25 2.05 -8.53 -20.61
C GLN A 25 1.26 -9.54 -19.78
N TRP A 26 0.83 -10.62 -20.40
CA TRP A 26 0.19 -11.75 -19.75
C TRP A 26 1.08 -12.99 -19.92
N ASP A 27 1.29 -13.73 -18.84
CA ASP A 27 1.94 -15.03 -18.77
C ASP A 27 0.85 -16.11 -18.73
N PHE A 28 0.64 -16.78 -19.86
CA PHE A 28 -0.38 -17.82 -20.00
C PHE A 28 -0.01 -19.12 -19.27
N GLU A 29 1.28 -19.40 -19.05
CA GLU A 29 1.71 -20.61 -18.33
C GLU A 29 1.43 -20.48 -16.84
N LYS A 30 1.63 -19.28 -16.29
CA LYS A 30 1.39 -19.00 -14.86
C LYS A 30 -0.01 -18.47 -14.58
N GLU A 31 -0.80 -18.19 -15.61
CA GLU A 31 -2.09 -17.50 -15.51
C GLU A 31 -2.00 -16.19 -14.71
N THR A 32 -0.90 -15.47 -14.90
CA THR A 32 -0.64 -14.17 -14.25
C THR A 32 -0.34 -13.13 -15.31
N GLY A 33 -0.52 -11.85 -14.98
CA GLY A 33 -0.16 -10.82 -15.92
C GLY A 33 -0.21 -9.44 -15.31
N PHE A 34 0.05 -8.46 -16.17
CA PHE A 34 0.14 -7.06 -15.81
C PHE A 34 1.13 -6.84 -14.67
N PRO A 35 2.39 -7.33 -14.76
CA PRO A 35 3.34 -7.16 -13.67
C PRO A 35 3.57 -5.68 -13.42
N ARG A 36 3.70 -5.37 -12.13
CA ARG A 36 3.76 -4.01 -11.60
C ARG A 36 5.07 -3.79 -10.85
N THR A 37 5.52 -2.54 -10.87
CA THR A 37 6.67 -2.11 -10.09
C THR A 37 6.34 -0.75 -9.49
N ASP A 38 6.34 -0.70 -8.16
CA ASP A 38 6.14 0.52 -7.39
C ASP A 38 7.42 1.35 -7.42
N LEU A 39 7.25 2.65 -7.65
CA LEU A 39 8.31 3.61 -7.82
C LEU A 39 8.10 4.80 -6.87
N VAL A 40 9.19 5.39 -6.43
CA VAL A 40 9.20 6.68 -5.75
C VAL A 40 10.19 7.61 -6.43
N TYR A 41 9.75 8.80 -6.81
CA TYR A 41 10.62 9.90 -7.21
C TYR A 41 10.89 10.78 -5.99
N ASP A 42 12.16 10.92 -5.59
CA ASP A 42 12.58 11.87 -4.55
C ASP A 42 13.03 13.17 -5.20
N LYS A 43 12.29 14.25 -4.97
CA LYS A 43 12.57 15.58 -5.53
C LYS A 43 13.86 16.20 -5.01
N GLN A 44 14.34 15.79 -3.82
CA GLN A 44 15.60 16.30 -3.28
C GLN A 44 16.82 15.63 -3.91
N GLU A 45 16.69 14.33 -4.21
CA GLU A 45 17.76 13.56 -4.87
C GLU A 45 17.67 13.62 -6.40
N ASP A 46 16.55 14.13 -6.94
CA ASP A 46 16.22 14.19 -8.37
C ASP A 46 16.36 12.81 -9.06
N ALA A 47 15.87 11.77 -8.38
CA ALA A 47 16.04 10.38 -8.79
C ALA A 47 14.79 9.53 -8.53
N ILE A 48 14.63 8.47 -9.33
CA ILE A 48 13.57 7.47 -9.20
C ILE A 48 14.16 6.18 -8.63
N PHE A 49 13.47 5.62 -7.64
CA PHE A 49 13.80 4.35 -7.00
C PHE A 49 12.62 3.39 -7.11
N GLU A 50 12.92 2.09 -7.23
CA GLU A 50 11.92 1.06 -6.91
C GLU A 50 11.71 1.03 -5.40
N CYS A 51 10.45 0.94 -4.98
CA CYS A 51 10.11 0.94 -3.56
C CYS A 51 9.21 -0.22 -3.18
N VAL A 52 9.34 -0.67 -1.94
CA VAL A 52 8.39 -1.59 -1.30
C VAL A 52 7.96 -0.97 0.01
N VAL A 53 6.64 -0.84 0.21
CA VAL A 53 6.07 -0.25 1.42
C VAL A 53 5.66 -1.37 2.36
N TYR A 54 6.03 -1.22 3.63
CA TYR A 54 5.71 -2.20 4.67
C TYR A 54 4.88 -1.54 5.77
N ASN A 55 3.87 -2.25 6.27
CA ASN A 55 3.26 -1.90 7.53
C ASN A 55 4.14 -2.44 8.66
N ASN A 56 4.74 -1.54 9.45
CA ASN A 56 5.67 -1.92 10.50
C ASN A 56 5.01 -2.74 11.62
N ASP A 57 3.68 -2.74 11.75
CA ASP A 57 2.97 -3.58 12.74
C ASP A 57 2.82 -5.05 12.27
N PHE A 58 3.19 -5.39 11.03
CA PHE A 58 3.33 -6.77 10.58
C PHE A 58 4.76 -7.26 10.80
N VAL A 59 4.89 -8.41 11.48
CA VAL A 59 6.18 -9.04 11.79
C VAL A 59 6.84 -9.61 10.53
N ASP A 60 6.05 -10.15 9.60
CA ASP A 60 6.52 -10.81 8.39
C ASP A 60 6.91 -9.85 7.26
N GLN A 61 6.79 -8.53 7.48
CA GLN A 61 7.07 -7.49 6.49
C GLN A 61 6.41 -7.78 5.14
N THR A 62 5.15 -8.24 5.17
CA THR A 62 4.37 -8.39 3.94
C THR A 62 4.19 -7.01 3.28
N PRO A 63 4.50 -6.87 1.97
CA PRO A 63 4.31 -5.62 1.25
C PRO A 63 2.85 -5.15 1.28
N VAL A 64 2.65 -3.85 1.46
CA VAL A 64 1.33 -3.22 1.34
C VAL A 64 1.04 -2.98 -0.13
N ASP A 65 -0.08 -3.51 -0.63
CA ASP A 65 -0.57 -3.14 -1.96
C ASP A 65 -1.12 -1.72 -1.94
N MET A 66 -0.43 -0.84 -2.68
CA MET A 66 -0.70 0.59 -2.79
C MET A 66 -1.72 0.94 -3.89
N TRP A 67 -2.14 -0.02 -4.73
CA TRP A 67 -2.96 0.23 -5.93
C TRP A 67 -4.36 0.79 -5.63
N TYR A 68 -5.01 0.31 -4.57
CA TYR A 68 -6.46 0.54 -4.34
C TYR A 68 -6.81 1.83 -3.60
N GLU A 69 -5.84 2.69 -3.30
CA GLU A 69 -6.06 3.83 -2.40
C GLU A 69 -6.00 5.20 -3.07
N HIS A 70 -5.99 5.22 -4.39
CA HIS A 70 -5.79 6.46 -5.13
C HIS A 70 -7.06 7.30 -5.27
N GLY A 71 -7.00 8.51 -4.69
CA GLY A 71 -7.51 9.71 -5.34
C GLY A 71 -8.52 10.53 -4.53
N ILE A 72 -9.43 9.88 -3.81
CA ILE A 72 -10.59 10.62 -3.25
C ILE A 72 -10.17 11.48 -2.05
N LEU A 73 -9.28 10.99 -1.19
CA LEU A 73 -9.00 11.65 0.10
C LEU A 73 -8.08 12.87 -0.01
N LYS A 74 -7.17 12.88 -0.99
CA LYS A 74 -6.30 14.02 -1.21
C LYS A 74 -7.10 15.28 -1.58
N ILE A 75 -8.20 15.11 -2.31
CA ILE A 75 -9.11 16.19 -2.72
C ILE A 75 -9.88 16.77 -1.51
N ILE A 76 -10.12 15.96 -0.47
CA ILE A 76 -11.00 16.31 0.65
C ILE A 76 -10.22 16.78 1.89
N ASN A 77 -8.95 16.39 2.03
CA ASN A 77 -8.22 16.53 3.30
C ASN A 77 -7.08 17.57 3.31
N ASN A 78 -7.04 18.53 2.37
CA ASN A 78 -6.06 19.63 2.37
C ASN A 78 -4.60 19.14 2.61
N ASP A 79 -4.20 18.08 1.89
CA ASP A 79 -2.88 17.44 1.95
C ASP A 79 -2.42 16.81 3.28
N GLY A 80 -3.27 16.75 4.32
CA GLY A 80 -2.88 16.21 5.64
C GLY A 80 -2.84 14.68 5.79
N ILE A 81 -3.30 13.92 4.79
CA ILE A 81 -3.37 12.45 4.79
C ILE A 81 -2.80 11.97 3.45
N ALA A 82 -1.87 11.03 3.53
CA ALA A 82 -1.22 10.43 2.38
C ALA A 82 -2.12 9.42 1.68
N PHE A 83 -2.66 8.48 2.46
CA PHE A 83 -3.49 7.38 1.98
C PHE A 83 -4.31 6.76 3.12
N ILE A 84 -5.30 5.94 2.77
CA ILE A 84 -6.14 5.22 3.74
C ILE A 84 -6.32 3.77 3.30
N LYS A 85 -5.81 2.84 4.12
CA LYS A 85 -5.99 1.40 3.92
C LYS A 85 -7.17 0.91 4.73
N LYS A 86 -8.08 0.22 4.07
CA LYS A 86 -9.05 -0.65 4.74
C LYS A 86 -8.36 -1.99 5.04
N LEU A 87 -8.35 -2.37 6.31
CA LEU A 87 -7.84 -3.66 6.80
C LEU A 87 -9.04 -4.48 7.27
N GLU A 88 -9.30 -5.60 6.59
CA GLU A 88 -10.45 -6.44 6.90
C GLU A 88 -10.29 -7.12 8.26
N ALA A 89 -11.38 -7.19 9.03
CA ALA A 89 -11.33 -7.73 10.39
C ALA A 89 -10.96 -9.22 10.42
N ASN A 90 -11.50 -10.01 9.49
CA ASN A 90 -11.17 -11.43 9.36
C ASN A 90 -9.68 -11.67 9.10
N GLU A 91 -9.05 -10.90 8.21
CA GLU A 91 -7.62 -10.99 7.92
C GLU A 91 -6.76 -10.60 9.13
N LEU A 92 -7.18 -9.56 9.87
CA LEU A 92 -6.48 -9.13 11.09
C LEU A 92 -6.61 -10.17 12.21
N VAL A 93 -7.77 -10.77 12.39
CA VAL A 93 -8.00 -11.85 13.38
C VAL A 93 -7.15 -13.07 13.05
N GLU A 94 -7.08 -13.45 11.77
CA GLU A 94 -6.21 -14.54 11.31
C GLU A 94 -4.72 -14.23 11.56
N ALA A 95 -4.27 -13.01 11.20
CA ALA A 95 -2.90 -12.57 11.43
C ALA A 95 -2.54 -12.54 12.92
N TYR A 96 -3.46 -12.08 13.77
CA TYR A 96 -3.32 -12.09 15.23
C TYR A 96 -3.18 -13.52 15.76
N GLY A 97 -4.08 -14.43 15.37
CA GLY A 97 -4.03 -15.84 15.79
C GLY A 97 -2.75 -16.56 15.35
N LYS A 98 -2.12 -16.11 14.27
CA LYS A 98 -0.83 -16.61 13.77
C LYS A 98 0.39 -15.90 14.37
N GLY A 99 0.21 -14.93 15.27
CA GLY A 99 1.30 -14.16 15.89
C GLY A 99 2.05 -13.26 14.90
N LYS A 100 1.38 -12.83 13.82
CA LYS A 100 1.99 -12.00 12.76
C LYS A 100 1.93 -10.49 13.04
N LEU A 101 1.22 -10.09 14.09
CA LEU A 101 1.03 -8.68 14.43
C LEU A 101 1.88 -8.28 15.65
N LYS A 102 2.30 -7.01 15.67
CA LYS A 102 2.91 -6.33 16.81
C LYS A 102 2.38 -4.90 16.92
N GLY A 103 2.77 -4.19 17.97
CA GLY A 103 2.42 -2.78 18.13
C GLY A 103 0.92 -2.53 18.25
N ARG A 104 0.46 -1.40 17.68
CA ARG A 104 -0.90 -0.91 17.89
C ARG A 104 -1.93 -1.77 17.16
N LEU A 105 -1.61 -2.26 15.97
CA LEU A 105 -2.52 -3.12 15.21
C LEU A 105 -2.77 -4.46 15.93
N ASN A 106 -1.79 -4.99 16.65
CA ASN A 106 -1.97 -6.18 17.49
C ASN A 106 -2.96 -5.94 18.64
N GLU A 107 -2.85 -4.79 19.31
CA GLU A 107 -3.79 -4.41 20.38
C GLU A 107 -5.22 -4.26 19.87
N ILE A 108 -5.39 -3.70 18.66
CA ILE A 108 -6.70 -3.57 18.01
C ILE A 108 -7.25 -4.96 17.67
N ALA A 109 -6.44 -5.80 17.02
CA ALA A 109 -6.85 -7.13 16.57
C ALA A 109 -7.25 -8.06 17.73
N ALA A 110 -6.65 -7.90 18.92
CA ALA A 110 -7.03 -8.64 20.13
C ALA A 110 -8.49 -8.40 20.57
N GLY A 111 -9.10 -7.29 20.14
CA GLY A 111 -10.50 -6.94 20.43
C GLY A 111 -11.48 -7.23 19.29
N LEU A 112 -11.03 -7.81 18.16
CA LEU A 112 -11.86 -8.07 16.99
C LEU A 112 -12.35 -9.51 16.93
N ASN A 113 -13.45 -9.71 16.20
CA ASN A 113 -13.86 -10.99 15.64
C ASN A 113 -13.99 -10.87 14.11
N GLU A 114 -14.16 -11.99 13.41
CA GLU A 114 -14.20 -12.02 11.94
C GLU A 114 -15.35 -11.21 11.32
N GLU A 115 -16.44 -11.00 12.07
CA GLU A 115 -17.62 -10.23 11.64
C GLU A 115 -17.54 -8.74 12.04
N SER A 116 -16.45 -8.33 12.69
CA SER A 116 -16.25 -6.95 13.11
C SER A 116 -16.08 -6.04 11.88
N ASN A 117 -16.39 -4.76 12.07
CA ASN A 117 -16.13 -3.79 11.01
C ASN A 117 -14.63 -3.67 10.71
N PRO A 118 -14.26 -3.33 9.46
CA PRO A 118 -12.87 -3.15 9.08
C PRO A 118 -12.17 -2.05 9.90
N VAL A 119 -10.87 -2.23 10.11
CA VAL A 119 -10.00 -1.21 10.68
C VAL A 119 -9.53 -0.28 9.55
N ILE A 120 -9.64 1.02 9.77
CA ILE A 120 -9.19 2.02 8.82
C ILE A 120 -7.83 2.55 9.27
N MET A 121 -6.78 2.25 8.50
CA MET A 121 -5.45 2.82 8.71
C MET A 121 -5.34 4.13 7.96
N VAL A 122 -5.06 5.22 8.67
CA VAL A 122 -4.84 6.54 8.10
C VAL A 122 -3.35 6.84 8.10
N ALA A 123 -2.72 6.90 6.93
CA ALA A 123 -1.31 7.22 6.81
C ALA A 123 -1.12 8.73 6.63
N LYS A 124 -0.22 9.31 7.41
CA LYS A 124 0.20 10.71 7.30
C LYS A 124 1.69 10.79 7.04
N TYR A 125 2.12 11.89 6.45
CA TYR A 125 3.54 12.20 6.33
C TYR A 125 4.10 12.48 7.73
N LYS A 126 5.31 11.97 7.99
CA LYS A 126 6.09 12.50 9.11
C LYS A 126 6.51 13.92 8.74
N GLU A 127 6.25 14.84 9.65
CA GLU A 127 6.90 16.16 9.65
C GLU A 127 8.41 16.01 9.87
#